data_AF-A0A4D7C8R8-F1
#
_entry.id   AF-A0A4D7C8R8-F1
#
_cell.length_a   1.000
_cell.length_b   1.000
_cell.length_c   1.000
_cell.angle_alpha   90.00
_cell.angle_beta   90.00
_cell.angle_gamma   90.00
#
_symmetry.space_group_name_H-M   'P 1'
#
loop_
_entity.id
_entity.type
_entity.pdbx_description
1 polymer ?
#
loop_
_entity_poly.entity_id
_entity_poly.type
_entity_poly.pdbx_seq_one_letter_code
_entity_poly.pdbx_strand_id
1 'polypeptide(L)'
;MAETTAHTQTPHAAHPAFLGLDAGGWVSFGMLALIGIMLWQKVPAAINKALDGKIARIRASLDEAERLRREAELLKLEMETRAADAKTQAERIVAHARQEAADMVAAAQADLDALLARRTAAAEGRISAAERAAEAEVRAQVVDVAVAAVKSVLSGPGTDQDRLTAQAIGDVDTRLH
;
A
#
# COMPACT_ATOMS: atom_id res chain seq x y z
N MET A 1 -16.69 64.51 75.92
CA MET A 1 -15.69 65.46 75.40
C MET A 1 -15.77 65.39 73.89
N ALA A 2 -16.34 66.43 73.30
CA ALA A 2 -16.53 66.57 71.86
C ALA A 2 -15.32 67.29 71.29
N GLU A 3 -14.81 66.82 70.15
CA GLU A 3 -14.06 67.65 69.21
C GLU A 3 -14.30 67.09 67.80
N THR A 4 -15.42 67.53 67.23
CA THR A 4 -15.67 67.50 65.79
C THR A 4 -14.74 68.55 65.18
N THR A 5 -13.81 68.10 64.33
CA THR A 5 -12.97 68.96 63.51
C THR A 5 -13.87 69.80 62.58
N ALA A 6 -13.99 71.08 62.92
CA ALA A 6 -14.69 72.08 62.15
C ALA A 6 -13.95 72.33 60.84
N HIS A 7 -14.61 72.03 59.72
CA HIS A 7 -14.16 72.41 58.40
C HIS A 7 -14.34 73.92 58.27
N THR A 8 -13.25 74.69 58.35
CA THR A 8 -13.27 76.14 58.13
C THR A 8 -13.67 76.40 56.68
N GLN A 9 -14.91 76.87 56.49
CA GLN A 9 -15.43 77.33 55.21
C GLN A 9 -15.01 78.80 55.06
N THR A 10 -14.02 79.05 54.20
CA THR A 10 -13.53 80.41 53.93
C THR A 10 -14.60 81.18 53.14
N PRO A 11 -15.01 82.39 53.57
CA PRO A 11 -15.96 83.19 52.83
C PRO A 11 -15.37 83.59 51.48
N HIS A 12 -16.06 83.23 50.38
CA HIS A 12 -15.69 83.62 49.02
C HIS A 12 -15.75 85.15 48.91
N ALA A 13 -14.58 85.78 48.81
CA ALA A 13 -14.45 87.20 48.56
C ALA A 13 -15.04 87.54 47.18
N ALA A 14 -15.90 88.55 47.13
CA ALA A 14 -16.42 89.10 45.88
C ALA A 14 -15.28 89.76 45.10
N HIS A 15 -14.80 89.08 44.06
CA HIS A 15 -13.80 89.62 43.14
C HIS A 15 -14.44 90.70 42.24
N PRO A 16 -13.68 91.75 41.85
CA PRO A 16 -14.21 92.82 41.01
C PRO A 16 -14.70 92.25 39.67
N ALA A 17 -16.00 92.38 39.42
CA ALA A 17 -16.62 91.96 38.17
C ALA A 17 -16.07 92.82 37.02
N PHE A 18 -15.29 92.21 36.13
CA PHE A 18 -14.85 92.84 34.90
C PHE A 18 -15.96 92.67 33.85
N LEU A 19 -16.44 93.75 33.24
CA LEU A 19 -17.54 93.75 32.25
C LEU A 19 -18.90 93.19 32.77
N GLY A 20 -19.15 93.23 34.09
CA GLY A 20 -20.44 92.82 34.68
C GLY A 20 -20.60 91.32 34.95
N LEU A 21 -19.55 90.52 34.72
CA LEU A 21 -19.50 89.10 35.03
C LEU A 21 -18.57 88.86 36.22
N ASP A 22 -18.98 87.98 37.14
CA ASP A 22 -18.16 87.56 38.28
C ASP A 22 -17.04 86.59 37.83
N ALA A 23 -16.18 86.20 38.78
CA ALA A 23 -15.11 85.24 38.51
C ALA A 23 -15.66 83.89 37.99
N GLY A 24 -16.83 83.45 38.48
CA GLY A 24 -17.50 82.24 38.00
C GLY A 24 -17.96 82.34 36.53
N GLY A 25 -18.45 83.51 36.11
CA GLY A 25 -18.86 83.79 34.73
C GLY A 25 -17.69 83.70 33.73
N TRP A 26 -16.51 84.20 34.10
CA TRP A 26 -15.32 84.12 33.24
C TRP A 26 -14.72 82.72 33.17
N VAL A 27 -14.74 81.96 34.26
CA VAL A 27 -14.38 80.53 34.25
C VAL A 27 -15.36 79.73 33.39
N SER A 28 -16.66 80.01 33.49
CA SER A 28 -17.70 79.36 32.68
C SER A 28 -17.53 79.67 31.20
N PHE A 29 -17.22 80.92 30.84
CA PHE A 29 -16.94 81.31 29.46
C PHE A 29 -15.67 80.63 28.92
N GLY A 30 -14.60 80.56 29.72
CA GLY A 30 -13.38 79.82 29.36
C GLY A 30 -13.64 78.32 29.16
N MET A 31 -14.44 77.70 30.02
CA MET A 31 -14.88 76.31 29.87
C MET A 31 -15.72 76.13 28.59
N LEU A 32 -16.66 77.03 28.32
CA LEU A 32 -17.50 76.98 27.12
C LEU A 32 -16.66 77.13 25.84
N ALA A 33 -15.69 78.05 25.84
CA ALA A 33 -14.76 78.25 24.74
C ALA A 33 -13.89 77.01 24.51
N LEU A 34 -13.38 76.37 25.58
CA LEU A 34 -12.63 75.11 25.50
C LEU A 34 -13.47 73.98 24.90
N ILE A 35 -14.70 73.82 25.38
CA ILE A 35 -15.65 72.82 24.85
C ILE A 35 -15.97 73.12 23.37
N GLY A 36 -16.20 74.38 23.03
CA GLY A 36 -16.43 74.82 21.65
C GLY A 36 -15.25 74.49 20.72
N ILE A 37 -14.02 74.76 21.17
CA ILE A 37 -12.80 74.41 20.43
C ILE A 37 -12.63 72.89 20.31
N MET A 38 -12.90 72.12 21.37
CA MET A 38 -12.87 70.64 21.32
C MET A 38 -13.87 70.06 20.33
N LEU A 39 -15.08 70.62 20.28
CA LEU A 39 -16.11 70.23 19.31
C LEU A 39 -15.70 70.62 17.89
N TRP A 40 -15.11 71.80 17.71
CA TRP A 40 -14.66 72.26 16.39
C TRP A 40 -13.48 71.43 15.86
N GLN A 41 -12.52 71.07 16.73
CA GLN A 41 -11.44 70.14 16.42
C GLN A 41 -11.86 68.66 16.38
N LYS A 42 -13.15 68.36 16.56
CA LYS A 42 -13.71 67.01 16.44
C LYS A 42 -13.05 65.97 17.37
N VAL A 43 -12.54 66.38 18.52
CA VAL A 43 -11.94 65.47 19.52
C VAL A 43 -12.86 64.29 19.88
N PRO A 44 -14.16 64.47 20.19
CA PRO A 44 -15.03 63.32 20.49
C PRO A 44 -15.21 62.38 19.29
N ALA A 45 -15.22 62.90 18.06
CA ALA A 45 -15.33 62.05 16.86
C ALA A 45 -14.05 61.22 16.62
N ALA A 46 -12.87 61.76 16.93
CA ALA A 46 -11.61 61.03 16.84
C ALA A 46 -11.55 59.85 17.83
N ILE A 47 -12.06 60.05 19.05
CA ILE A 47 -12.16 59.00 20.08
C ILE A 47 -13.12 57.90 19.62
N ASN A 48 -14.33 58.27 19.15
CA ASN A 48 -15.29 57.29 18.64
C ASN A 48 -14.70 56.48 17.47
N LYS A 49 -14.04 57.14 16.51
CA LYS A 49 -13.38 56.45 15.39
C LYS A 49 -12.28 55.49 15.85
N ALA A 50 -11.51 55.84 16.88
CA ALA A 50 -10.48 54.97 17.43
C ALA A 50 -11.09 53.73 18.13
N LEU A 51 -12.21 53.90 18.85
CA LEU A 51 -12.96 52.81 19.46
C LEU A 51 -13.57 51.90 18.38
N ASP A 52 -14.22 52.46 17.37
CA ASP A 52 -14.77 51.72 16.23
C ASP A 52 -13.68 50.94 15.50
N GLY A 53 -12.51 51.55 15.29
CA GLY A 53 -11.35 50.89 14.68
C GLY A 53 -10.76 49.76 15.55
N LYS A 54 -10.91 49.80 16.87
CA LYS A 54 -10.56 48.67 17.75
C LYS A 54 -11.61 47.56 17.66
N ILE A 55 -12.90 47.91 17.70
CA ILE A 55 -14.01 46.96 17.58
C ILE A 55 -13.92 46.22 16.24
N ALA A 56 -13.68 46.94 15.14
CA ALA A 56 -13.53 46.35 13.81
C ALA A 56 -12.35 45.37 13.74
N ARG A 57 -11.20 45.72 14.34
CA ARG A 57 -10.03 44.82 14.42
C ARG A 57 -10.31 43.57 15.25
N ILE A 58 -10.98 43.72 16.40
CA ILE A 58 -11.33 42.59 17.26
C ILE A 58 -12.30 41.65 16.51
N ARG A 59 -13.34 42.20 15.87
CA ARG A 59 -14.27 41.41 15.06
C ARG A 59 -13.54 40.65 13.94
N ALA A 60 -12.70 41.34 13.18
CA ALA A 60 -11.91 40.68 12.12
C ALA A 60 -11.03 39.54 12.68
N SER A 61 -10.37 39.74 13.82
CA SER A 61 -9.55 38.70 14.45
C SER A 61 -10.37 37.52 14.99
N LEU A 62 -11.59 37.78 15.49
CA LEU A 62 -12.50 36.72 15.94
C LEU A 62 -13.04 35.92 14.76
N ASP A 63 -13.45 36.59 13.68
CA ASP A 63 -13.92 35.94 12.45
C ASP A 63 -12.82 35.07 11.83
N GLU A 64 -11.58 35.56 11.82
CA GLU A 64 -10.42 34.81 11.33
C GLU A 64 -10.10 33.61 12.23
N ALA A 65 -10.13 33.78 13.56
CA ALA A 65 -9.93 32.69 14.51
C ALA A 65 -11.02 31.62 14.39
N GLU A 66 -12.28 32.01 14.22
CA GLU A 66 -13.38 31.09 13.97
C GLU A 66 -13.23 30.36 12.65
N ARG A 67 -12.83 31.06 11.58
CA ARG A 67 -12.54 30.44 10.28
C ARG A 67 -11.43 29.40 10.42
N LEU A 68 -10.33 29.76 11.09
CA LEU A 68 -9.19 28.87 11.29
C LEU A 68 -9.57 27.65 12.12
N ARG A 69 -10.43 27.83 13.13
CA ARG A 69 -10.97 26.74 13.94
C ARG A 69 -11.86 25.81 13.11
N ARG A 70 -12.76 26.35 12.29
CA ARG A 70 -13.59 25.55 11.38
C ARG A 70 -12.73 24.77 10.38
N GLU A 71 -11.72 25.39 9.81
CA GLU A 71 -10.77 24.74 8.90
C GLU A 71 -9.97 23.63 9.60
N ALA A 72 -9.52 23.85 10.83
CA ALA A 72 -8.83 22.84 11.62
C ALA A 72 -9.75 21.66 11.99
N GLU A 73 -11.01 21.92 12.34
CA GLU A 73 -12.01 20.89 12.63
C GLU A 73 -12.35 20.07 11.38
N LEU A 74 -12.50 20.71 10.21
CA LEU A 74 -12.69 20.04 8.93
C LEU A 74 -11.48 19.18 8.55
N LEU A 75 -10.27 19.74 8.67
CA LEU A 75 -9.03 19.02 8.35
C LEU A 75 -8.85 17.82 9.28
N LYS A 76 -9.17 17.96 10.57
CA LYS A 76 -9.12 16.86 11.53
C LYS A 76 -10.06 15.73 11.10
N LEU A 77 -11.31 16.07 10.79
CA LEU A 77 -12.30 15.09 10.36
C LEU A 77 -11.87 14.38 9.07
N GLU A 78 -11.35 15.14 8.09
CA GLU A 78 -10.82 14.61 6.84
C GLU A 78 -9.65 13.65 7.06
N MET A 79 -8.73 13.97 7.97
CA MET A 79 -7.61 13.10 8.32
C MET A 79 -8.05 11.83 9.05
N GLU A 80 -9.03 11.93 9.95
CA GLU A 80 -9.63 10.76 10.62
C GLU A 80 -10.31 9.84 9.60
N THR A 81 -11.09 10.39 8.66
CA THR A 81 -11.70 9.60 7.58
C THR A 81 -10.65 8.97 6.68
N ARG A 82 -9.63 9.73 6.26
CA ARG A 82 -8.54 9.23 5.40
C ARG A 82 -7.74 8.14 6.10
N ALA A 83 -7.49 8.25 7.39
CA ALA A 83 -6.79 7.24 8.17
C ALA A 83 -7.61 5.94 8.28
N ALA A 84 -8.93 6.04 8.50
CA ALA A 84 -9.83 4.89 8.53
C ALA A 84 -9.92 4.19 7.17
N ASP A 85 -10.04 4.97 6.09
CA ASP A 85 -10.07 4.47 4.72
C ASP A 85 -8.74 3.80 4.33
N ALA A 86 -7.61 4.42 4.67
CA ALA A 86 -6.28 3.86 4.42
C ALA A 86 -6.08 2.53 5.16
N LYS A 87 -6.52 2.44 6.42
CA LYS A 87 -6.48 1.19 7.18
C LYS A 87 -7.33 0.10 6.50
N THR A 88 -8.56 0.42 6.13
CA THR A 88 -9.47 -0.52 5.44
C THR A 88 -8.91 -0.94 4.09
N GLN A 89 -8.28 -0.03 3.35
CA GLN A 89 -7.63 -0.33 2.08
C GLN A 89 -6.41 -1.24 2.27
N ALA A 90 -5.58 -0.98 3.28
CA ALA A 90 -4.45 -1.84 3.61
C ALA A 90 -4.90 -3.26 3.99
N GLU A 91 -5.93 -3.39 4.83
CA GLU A 91 -6.53 -4.68 5.19
C GLU A 91 -7.04 -5.42 3.95
N ARG A 92 -7.73 -4.73 3.03
CA ARG A 92 -8.18 -5.31 1.75
C ARG A 92 -7.01 -5.77 0.88
N ILE A 93 -5.95 -4.97 0.76
CA ILE A 93 -4.76 -5.32 -0.01
C ILE A 93 -4.11 -6.58 0.56
N VAL A 94 -3.94 -6.66 1.89
CA VAL A 94 -3.35 -7.82 2.55
C VAL A 94 -4.22 -9.07 2.38
N ALA A 95 -5.54 -8.93 2.52
CA ALA A 95 -6.47 -10.04 2.31
C ALA A 95 -6.41 -10.55 0.86
N HIS A 96 -6.44 -9.64 -0.12
CA HIS A 96 -6.35 -9.97 -1.54
C HIS A 96 -5.02 -10.66 -1.87
N ALA A 97 -3.89 -10.10 -1.42
CA ALA A 97 -2.57 -10.67 -1.66
C ALA A 97 -2.43 -12.07 -1.04
N ARG A 98 -3.03 -12.32 0.13
CA ARG A 98 -3.05 -13.66 0.73
C ARG A 98 -3.87 -14.64 -0.08
N GLN A 99 -5.03 -14.21 -0.59
CA GLN A 99 -5.87 -15.04 -1.44
C GLN A 99 -5.16 -15.36 -2.76
N GLU A 100 -4.61 -14.36 -3.45
CA GLU A 100 -3.83 -14.56 -4.67
C GLU A 100 -2.63 -15.46 -4.45
N ALA A 101 -1.90 -15.31 -3.33
CA ALA A 101 -0.79 -16.20 -3.00
C ALA A 101 -1.25 -17.65 -2.80
N ALA A 102 -2.38 -17.86 -2.12
CA ALA A 102 -2.94 -19.19 -1.93
C ALA A 102 -3.36 -19.81 -3.28
N ASP A 103 -4.02 -19.04 -4.15
CA ASP A 103 -4.44 -19.47 -5.48
C ASP A 103 -3.24 -19.79 -6.37
N MET A 104 -2.18 -18.97 -6.31
CA MET A 104 -0.92 -19.21 -7.03
C MET A 104 -0.24 -20.49 -6.56
N VAL A 105 -0.20 -20.76 -5.24
CA VAL A 105 0.40 -21.99 -4.70
C VAL A 105 -0.41 -23.20 -5.14
N ALA A 106 -1.75 -23.13 -5.10
CA ALA A 106 -2.61 -24.22 -5.55
C ALA A 106 -2.43 -24.49 -7.06
N ALA A 107 -2.38 -23.44 -7.88
CA ALA A 107 -2.12 -23.56 -9.31
C ALA A 107 -0.73 -24.16 -9.59
N ALA A 108 0.30 -23.68 -8.90
CA ALA A 108 1.66 -24.21 -9.04
C ALA A 108 1.77 -25.68 -8.63
N GLN A 109 1.06 -26.10 -7.58
CA GLN A 109 1.00 -27.52 -7.18
C GLN A 109 0.35 -28.37 -8.28
N ALA A 110 -0.80 -27.93 -8.81
CA ALA A 110 -1.48 -28.64 -9.90
C ALA A 110 -0.61 -28.74 -11.16
N ASP A 111 0.09 -27.67 -11.52
CA ASP A 111 1.01 -27.66 -12.66
C ASP A 111 2.22 -28.59 -12.42
N LEU A 112 2.77 -28.59 -11.21
CA LEU A 112 3.88 -29.50 -10.84
C LEU A 112 3.43 -30.96 -10.91
N ASP A 113 2.25 -31.29 -10.40
CA ASP A 113 1.71 -32.65 -10.45
C ASP A 113 1.50 -33.10 -11.90
N ALA A 114 0.96 -32.22 -12.75
CA ALA A 114 0.80 -32.50 -14.18
C ALA A 114 2.15 -32.68 -14.90
N LEU A 115 3.15 -31.85 -14.57
CA LEU A 115 4.50 -31.97 -15.10
C LEU A 115 5.17 -33.28 -14.66
N LEU A 116 5.05 -33.64 -13.38
CA LEU A 116 5.59 -34.88 -12.84
C LEU A 116 4.93 -36.09 -13.50
N ALA A 117 3.60 -36.12 -13.60
CA ALA A 117 2.88 -37.20 -14.29
C ALA A 117 3.36 -37.39 -15.73
N ARG A 118 3.50 -36.28 -16.48
CA ARG A 118 4.01 -36.32 -17.86
C ARG A 118 5.46 -36.80 -17.94
N ARG A 119 6.31 -36.38 -16.99
CA ARG A 119 7.73 -36.79 -16.92
C ARG A 119 7.85 -38.28 -16.59
N THR A 120 7.05 -38.77 -15.65
CA THR A 120 6.98 -40.18 -15.29
C THR A 120 6.55 -41.03 -16.48
N ALA A 121 5.44 -40.67 -17.14
CA ALA A 121 4.98 -41.40 -18.34
C ALA A 121 6.03 -41.42 -19.47
N ALA A 122 6.76 -40.31 -19.68
CA ALA A 122 7.84 -40.25 -20.65
C ALA A 122 9.03 -41.14 -20.26
N ALA A 123 9.37 -41.23 -18.96
CA ALA A 123 10.42 -42.10 -18.46
C ALA A 123 10.03 -43.58 -18.59
N GLU A 124 8.81 -43.95 -18.19
CA GLU A 124 8.24 -45.29 -18.35
C GLU A 124 8.22 -45.72 -19.83
N GLY A 125 7.81 -44.82 -20.73
CA GLY A 125 7.84 -45.08 -22.17
C GLY A 125 9.26 -45.35 -22.70
N ARG A 126 10.28 -44.63 -22.20
CA ARG A 126 11.69 -44.87 -22.56
C ARG A 126 12.21 -46.20 -22.01
N ILE A 127 11.88 -46.53 -20.77
CA ILE A 127 12.24 -47.82 -20.14
C ILE A 127 11.65 -48.96 -20.97
N SER A 128 10.34 -48.90 -21.26
CA SER A 128 9.66 -49.92 -22.06
C SER A 128 10.24 -50.05 -23.49
N ALA A 129 10.65 -48.94 -24.10
CA ALA A 129 11.34 -48.98 -25.40
C ALA A 129 12.74 -49.62 -25.30
N ALA A 130 13.50 -49.32 -24.24
CA ALA A 130 14.81 -49.90 -23.98
C ALA A 130 14.72 -51.40 -23.68
N GLU A 131 13.72 -51.83 -22.90
CA GLU A 131 13.45 -53.25 -22.61
C GLU A 131 13.20 -54.04 -23.90
N ARG A 132 12.31 -53.53 -24.78
CA ARG A 132 12.07 -54.18 -26.09
C ARG A 132 13.32 -54.25 -26.96
N ALA A 133 14.15 -53.20 -26.96
CA ALA A 133 15.39 -53.19 -27.71
C ALA A 133 16.39 -54.22 -27.15
N ALA A 134 16.55 -54.28 -25.83
CA ALA A 134 17.42 -55.24 -25.17
C ALA A 134 16.96 -56.69 -25.39
N GLU A 135 15.66 -56.98 -25.31
CA GLU A 135 15.10 -58.31 -25.64
C GLU A 135 15.40 -58.71 -27.09
N ALA A 136 15.24 -57.77 -28.03
CA ALA A 136 15.55 -58.02 -29.44
C ALA A 136 17.05 -58.28 -29.66
N GLU A 137 17.93 -57.53 -28.99
CA GLU A 137 19.39 -57.68 -29.05
C GLU A 137 19.84 -59.03 -28.48
N VAL A 138 19.30 -59.44 -27.32
CA VAL A 138 19.58 -60.75 -26.73
C VAL A 138 19.12 -61.87 -27.66
N ARG A 139 17.92 -61.75 -28.25
CA ARG A 139 17.42 -62.74 -29.22
C ARG A 139 18.33 -62.84 -30.44
N ALA A 140 18.77 -61.71 -31.00
CA ALA A 140 19.70 -61.68 -32.13
C ALA A 140 21.02 -62.36 -31.76
N GLN A 141 21.58 -62.05 -30.59
CA GLN A 141 22.83 -62.67 -30.11
C GLN A 141 22.69 -64.19 -29.92
N VAL A 142 21.56 -64.67 -29.40
CA VAL A 142 21.29 -66.12 -29.27
C VAL A 142 21.22 -66.79 -30.65
N VAL A 143 20.57 -66.15 -31.63
CA VAL A 143 20.52 -66.67 -33.01
C VAL A 143 21.92 -66.72 -33.61
N ASP A 144 22.73 -65.68 -33.45
CA ASP A 144 24.11 -65.65 -33.97
C ASP A 144 24.99 -66.74 -33.34
N VAL A 145 24.89 -66.94 -32.02
CA VAL A 145 25.61 -68.00 -31.31
C VAL A 145 25.15 -69.39 -31.77
N ALA A 146 23.84 -69.59 -31.95
CA ALA A 146 23.30 -70.85 -32.46
C ALA A 146 23.79 -71.14 -33.90
N VAL A 147 23.74 -70.15 -34.79
CA VAL A 147 24.24 -70.27 -36.17
C VAL A 147 25.75 -70.55 -36.18
N ALA A 148 26.52 -69.87 -35.34
CA ALA A 148 27.96 -70.12 -35.21
C ALA A 148 28.26 -71.54 -34.71
N ALA A 149 27.49 -72.02 -33.72
CA ALA A 149 27.62 -73.39 -33.21
C ALA A 149 27.27 -74.42 -34.30
N VAL A 150 26.16 -74.27 -35.02
CA VAL A 150 25.81 -75.16 -36.15
C VAL A 150 26.89 -75.14 -37.22
N LYS A 151 27.41 -73.96 -37.58
CA LYS A 151 28.51 -73.83 -38.54
C LYS A 151 29.77 -74.57 -38.07
N SER A 152 30.12 -74.48 -36.79
CA SER A 152 31.26 -75.19 -36.21
C SER A 152 31.09 -76.71 -36.25
N VAL A 153 29.89 -77.23 -35.99
CA VAL A 153 29.58 -78.66 -36.08
C VAL A 153 29.66 -79.14 -37.52
N LEU A 154 29.09 -78.38 -38.48
CA LEU A 154 29.17 -78.70 -39.91
C LEU A 154 30.59 -78.63 -40.47
N SER A 155 31.45 -77.78 -39.90
CA SER A 155 32.85 -77.61 -40.34
C SER A 155 33.82 -78.56 -39.62
N GLY A 156 33.34 -79.32 -38.63
CA GLY A 156 34.10 -80.37 -37.95
C GLY A 156 34.44 -81.53 -38.91
N PRO A 157 35.48 -82.31 -38.61
CA PRO A 157 36.07 -83.23 -39.57
C PRO A 157 35.10 -84.33 -40.05
N GLY A 158 34.52 -84.13 -41.23
CA GLY A 158 34.35 -85.04 -42.39
C GLY A 158 33.78 -86.46 -42.24
N THR A 159 33.59 -87.03 -41.06
CA THR A 159 33.24 -88.45 -40.91
C THR A 159 31.75 -88.74 -40.96
N ASP A 160 30.91 -87.78 -40.56
CA ASP A 160 29.45 -87.99 -40.58
C ASP A 160 28.81 -87.68 -41.94
N GLN A 161 29.37 -86.75 -42.73
CA GLN A 161 28.76 -86.37 -44.01
C GLN A 161 28.93 -87.46 -45.07
N ASP A 162 30.10 -88.10 -45.12
CA ASP A 162 30.35 -89.29 -45.95
C ASP A 162 29.57 -90.52 -45.48
N ARG A 163 29.33 -90.66 -44.17
CA ARG A 163 28.51 -91.75 -43.61
C ARG A 163 27.03 -91.57 -43.93
N LEU A 164 26.52 -90.34 -43.88
CA LEU A 164 25.13 -90.00 -44.19
C LEU A 164 24.84 -90.13 -45.70
N THR A 165 25.78 -89.76 -46.58
CA THR A 165 25.66 -90.02 -48.03
C THR A 165 25.76 -91.51 -48.35
N ALA A 166 26.64 -92.26 -47.69
CA ALA A 166 26.72 -93.71 -47.85
C ALA A 166 25.40 -94.41 -47.41
N GLN A 167 24.78 -93.97 -46.30
CA GLN A 167 23.47 -94.47 -45.88
C GLN A 167 22.34 -94.09 -46.86
N ALA A 168 22.32 -92.85 -47.36
CA ALA A 168 21.33 -92.41 -48.33
C ALA A 168 21.43 -93.16 -49.68
N ILE A 169 22.65 -93.48 -50.12
CA ILE A 169 22.88 -94.29 -51.33
C ILE A 169 22.42 -95.75 -51.09
N GLY A 170 22.74 -96.33 -49.92
CA GLY A 170 22.29 -97.68 -49.56
C GLY A 170 20.77 -97.82 -49.50
N ASP A 171 20.05 -96.84 -48.93
CA ASP A 171 18.59 -96.86 -48.84
C ASP A 171 17.91 -96.78 -50.22
N VAL A 172 18.52 -96.08 -51.20
CA VAL A 172 18.00 -96.01 -52.57
C VAL A 172 18.22 -97.32 -53.31
N ASP A 173 19.39 -97.95 -53.14
CA ASP A 173 19.69 -99.27 -53.71
C ASP A 173 18.73 -100.35 -53.19
N THR A 174 18.41 -100.31 -51.89
CA THR A 174 17.47 -101.24 -51.25
C THR A 174 16.01 -101.04 -51.70
N ARG A 175 15.66 -99.90 -52.31
CA ARG A 175 14.32 -99.63 -52.89
C ARG A 175 14.23 -99.91 -54.39
N LEU A 176 15.35 -100.18 -55.06
CA LEU A 176 15.40 -100.46 -56.51
C LEU A 176 15.63 -101.96 -56.84
N HIS A 177 15.84 -102.78 -55.81
CA HIS A 177 15.82 -104.25 -55.87
C HIS A 177 14.55 -104.79 -55.22
#